data_AF-A0A537FWJ1-F1
#
_entry.id   AF-A0A537FWJ1-F1
#
_cell.length_a   1.000
_cell.length_b   1.000
_cell.length_c   1.000
_cell.angle_alpha   90.00
_cell.angle_beta   90.00
_cell.angle_gamma   90.00
#
_symmetry.space_group_name_H-M   'P 1'
#
loop_
_entity.id
_entity.type
_entity.pdbx_description
1 polymer ?
#
loop_
_entity_poly.entity_id
_entity_poly.type
_entity_poly.pdbx_seq_one_letter_code
_entity_poly.pdbx_strand_id
1 'polypeptide(L)'
;MLAVKSVWQHYVATRDVLGLLELFRRMVNESIRIANDASSLRRLSLLSYSQLAQYDSPRCYKLSAISRAAGILAARKKSLKRGFSTRTPYSVRPQLVSC
;
A
#
# COMPACT_ATOMS: atom_id res chain seq x y z
N MET A 1 -23.38 5.26 -22.85
CA MET A 1 -22.00 4.80 -22.63
C MET A 1 -21.94 3.33 -23.05
N LEU A 2 -21.35 3.03 -24.21
CA LEU A 2 -21.25 1.67 -24.73
C LEU A 2 -20.12 0.92 -24.01
N ALA A 3 -20.39 -0.32 -23.60
CA ALA A 3 -19.47 -1.14 -22.82
C ALA A 3 -18.21 -1.48 -23.63
N VAL A 4 -17.05 -1.15 -23.07
CA VAL A 4 -15.74 -1.52 -23.59
C VAL A 4 -15.58 -3.03 -23.45
N LYS A 5 -15.29 -3.71 -24.57
CA LYS A 5 -15.01 -5.14 -24.68
C LYS A 5 -14.11 -5.61 -23.52
N SER A 6 -14.62 -6.48 -22.65
CA SER A 6 -13.84 -7.09 -21.58
C SER A 6 -12.98 -8.22 -22.17
N VAL A 7 -11.66 -8.01 -22.20
CA VAL A 7 -10.70 -9.04 -22.63
C VAL A 7 -10.33 -9.89 -21.42
N TRP A 8 -10.56 -11.20 -21.52
CA TRP A 8 -10.06 -12.17 -20.55
C TRP A 8 -8.56 -12.35 -20.75
N GLN A 9 -7.76 -11.81 -19.83
CA GLN A 9 -6.32 -12.03 -19.84
C GLN A 9 -6.02 -13.30 -19.04
N HIS A 10 -5.67 -14.37 -19.74
CA HIS A 10 -5.16 -15.62 -19.15
C HIS A 10 -3.67 -15.47 -18.78
N TYR A 11 -3.34 -14.46 -17.99
CA TYR A 11 -1.98 -14.27 -17.49
C TYR A 11 -1.78 -15.10 -16.22
N VAL A 12 -0.90 -16.10 -16.31
CA VAL A 12 -0.41 -16.83 -15.13
C VAL A 12 0.82 -16.10 -14.62
N ALA A 13 0.70 -15.46 -13.46
CA ALA A 13 1.81 -14.72 -12.87
C ALA A 13 2.96 -15.65 -12.48
N THR A 14 4.16 -15.31 -12.91
CA THR A 14 5.40 -16.01 -12.50
C THR A 14 5.59 -15.91 -10.98
N ARG A 15 6.28 -16.88 -10.38
CA ARG A 15 6.59 -16.90 -8.94
C ARG A 15 7.21 -15.59 -8.45
N ASP A 16 8.07 -14.97 -9.24
CA ASP A 16 8.73 -13.72 -8.89
C ASP A 16 7.74 -12.55 -8.79
N VAL A 17 6.75 -12.51 -9.68
CA VAL A 17 5.69 -11.49 -9.67
C VAL A 17 4.79 -11.68 -8.45
N LEU A 18 4.43 -12.92 -8.12
CA LEU A 18 3.69 -13.23 -6.90
C LEU A 18 4.48 -12.86 -5.64
N GLY A 19 5.78 -13.14 -5.62
CA GLY A 19 6.69 -12.76 -4.54
C GLY A 19 6.76 -11.23 -4.36
N LEU A 20 6.90 -10.49 -5.46
CA LEU A 20 6.93 -9.03 -5.44
C LEU A 20 5.60 -8.43 -4.94
N LEU A 21 4.47 -8.98 -5.37
CA LEU A 21 3.14 -8.56 -4.92
C LEU A 21 2.96 -8.78 -3.40
N GLU A 22 3.46 -9.89 -2.88
CA GLU A 22 3.41 -10.16 -1.46
C GLU A 22 4.36 -9.25 -0.66
N LEU A 23 5.56 -9.02 -1.17
CA LEU A 23 6.54 -8.10 -0.60
C LEU A 23 5.97 -6.68 -0.51
N PHE A 24 5.32 -6.21 -1.58
CA PHE A 24 4.64 -4.92 -1.60
C PHE A 24 3.52 -4.85 -0.57
N ARG A 25 2.70 -5.92 -0.46
CA ARG A 25 1.66 -6.01 0.58
C ARG A 25 2.25 -5.89 1.99
N ARG A 26 3.37 -6.56 2.26
CA ARG A 26 4.07 -6.48 3.56
C ARG A 26 4.59 -5.08 3.82
N MET A 27 5.25 -4.45 2.84
CA MET A 27 5.75 -3.08 2.95
C MET A 27 4.63 -2.06 3.23
N VAL A 28 3.49 -2.18 2.55
CA VAL A 28 2.32 -1.31 2.80
C VAL A 28 1.77 -1.52 4.20
N ASN A 29 1.61 -2.76 4.65
CA ASN A 29 1.09 -3.06 5.99
C ASN A 29 2.02 -2.55 7.09
N GLU A 30 3.34 -2.73 6.93
CA GLU A 30 4.31 -2.21 7.89
C GLU A 30 4.29 -0.69 7.91
N SER A 31 4.21 -0.05 6.74
CA SER A 31 4.05 1.40 6.63
C SER A 31 2.77 1.88 7.32
N ILE A 32 1.64 1.17 7.20
CA ILE A 32 0.40 1.52 7.91
C ILE A 32 0.56 1.39 9.43
N ARG A 33 1.26 0.36 9.92
CA ARG A 33 1.52 0.18 11.36
C ARG A 33 2.33 1.34 11.92
N ILE A 34 3.47 1.66 11.32
CA ILE A 34 4.34 2.79 11.71
C ILE A 34 3.56 4.10 11.69
N ALA A 35 2.75 4.28 10.64
CA ALA A 35 1.99 5.49 10.42
C ALA A 35 0.81 5.68 11.37
N ASN A 36 0.23 4.59 11.88
CA ASN A 36 -0.83 4.67 12.87
C ASN A 36 -0.31 5.22 14.20
N ASP A 37 0.96 4.94 14.52
CA ASP A 37 1.66 5.47 15.70
C ASP A 37 2.27 6.87 15.45
N ALA A 38 2.38 7.30 14.19
CA ALA A 38 2.94 8.60 13.82
C ALA A 38 1.85 9.64 13.50
N SER A 39 1.86 10.78 14.21
CA SER A 39 0.89 11.86 14.02
C SER A 39 1.06 12.64 12.69
N SER A 40 2.24 12.60 12.05
CA SER A 40 2.56 13.39 10.86
C SER A 40 3.13 12.59 9.67
N LEU A 41 2.69 12.94 8.46
CA LEU A 41 3.07 12.29 7.19
C LEU A 41 4.57 12.40 6.87
N ARG A 42 5.21 13.50 7.25
CA ARG A 42 6.65 13.72 7.00
C ARG A 42 7.52 12.84 7.91
N ARG A 43 7.05 12.60 9.13
CA ARG A 43 7.70 11.68 10.07
C ARG A 43 7.45 10.23 9.65
N LEU A 44 6.27 9.94 9.09
CA LEU A 44 5.96 8.66 8.46
C LEU A 44 6.92 8.34 7.31
N SER A 45 7.11 9.25 6.34
CA SER A 45 8.01 8.94 5.22
C SER A 45 9.44 8.65 5.67
N LEU A 46 9.96 9.41 6.65
CA LEU A 46 11.30 9.19 7.21
C LEU A 46 11.41 7.86 7.98
N LEU A 47 10.45 7.57 8.86
CA LEU A 47 10.44 6.34 9.67
C LEU A 47 10.17 5.09 8.83
N SER A 48 9.24 5.16 7.89
CA SER A 48 8.96 4.07 6.97
C SER A 48 10.16 3.81 6.06
N TYR A 49 10.85 4.85 5.56
CA TYR A 49 11.98 4.63 4.67
C TYR A 49 13.16 3.93 5.34
N SER A 50 13.46 4.22 6.61
CA SER A 50 14.52 3.53 7.36
C SER A 50 14.15 2.09 7.69
N GLN A 51 12.90 1.80 8.06
CA GLN A 51 12.46 0.43 8.33
C GLN A 51 12.31 -0.41 7.06
N LEU A 52 11.87 0.20 5.95
CA LEU A 52 11.78 -0.46 4.65
C LEU A 52 13.15 -0.64 3.98
N ALA A 53 14.23 -0.08 4.52
CA ALA A 53 15.58 -0.31 4.02
C ALA A 53 15.98 -1.80 4.09
N GLN A 54 15.39 -2.56 5.02
CA GLN A 54 15.64 -3.99 5.22
C GLN A 54 15.09 -4.88 4.10
N TYR A 55 14.11 -4.39 3.32
CA TYR A 55 13.58 -5.14 2.19
C TYR A 55 14.47 -4.96 0.96
N ASP A 56 14.88 -6.08 0.36
CA ASP A 56 15.63 -6.10 -0.91
C ASP A 56 14.69 -5.81 -2.08
N SER A 57 14.35 -4.53 -2.26
CA SER A 57 13.43 -4.07 -3.31
C SER A 57 13.91 -2.77 -3.93
N PRO A 58 13.61 -2.53 -5.22
CA PRO A 58 13.85 -1.23 -5.85
C PRO A 58 13.22 -0.09 -5.04
N ARG A 59 13.93 1.04 -4.93
CA ARG A 59 13.52 2.21 -4.12
C ARG A 59 12.14 2.75 -4.54
N CYS A 60 11.80 2.65 -5.82
CA CYS A 60 10.53 3.12 -6.37
C CYS A 60 9.32 2.40 -5.72
N TYR A 61 9.39 1.08 -5.56
CA TYR A 61 8.33 0.32 -4.91
C TYR A 61 8.19 0.65 -3.41
N LYS A 62 9.28 1.00 -2.74
CA LYS A 62 9.25 1.43 -1.33
C LYS A 62 8.49 2.76 -1.19
N LEU A 63 8.77 3.73 -2.06
CA LEU A 63 8.05 5.01 -2.07
C LEU A 63 6.57 4.84 -2.44
N SER A 64 6.27 4.00 -3.42
CA SER A 64 4.89 3.68 -3.82
C SER A 64 4.12 2.98 -2.70
N ALA A 65 4.77 2.11 -1.93
CA ALA A 65 4.16 1.48 -0.75
C ALA A 65 3.82 2.51 0.34
N ILE A 66 4.74 3.45 0.62
CA ILE A 66 4.53 4.55 1.57
C ILE A 66 3.38 5.45 1.12
N SER A 67 3.38 5.86 -0.16
CA SER A 67 2.32 6.68 -0.75
C SER A 67 0.96 5.98 -0.66
N ARG A 68 0.93 4.68 -0.95
CA ARG A 68 -0.28 3.86 -0.84
C ARG A 68 -0.80 3.77 0.60
N ALA A 69 0.09 3.54 1.56
CA ALA A 69 -0.25 3.52 2.98
C ALA A 69 -0.82 4.86 3.45
N ALA A 70 -0.20 5.98 3.03
CA ALA A 70 -0.68 7.33 3.33
C ALA A 70 -2.09 7.57 2.76
N GLY A 71 -2.37 7.13 1.53
CA GLY A 71 -3.70 7.23 0.92
C GLY A 71 -4.77 6.45 1.69
N ILE A 72 -4.46 5.24 2.13
CA ILE A 72 -5.36 4.41 2.96
C ILE A 72 -5.68 5.13 4.29
N LEU A 73 -4.68 5.72 4.94
CA LEU A 73 -4.87 6.46 6.19
C LEU A 73 -5.61 7.79 6.00
N ALA A 74 -5.38 8.49 4.89
CA ALA A 74 -6.15 9.68 4.55
C ALA A 74 -7.64 9.36 4.36
N ALA A 75 -7.94 8.26 3.66
CA ALA A 75 -9.31 7.74 3.54
C ALA A 75 -9.91 7.38 4.90
N ARG A 76 -9.11 6.76 5.80
CA ARG A 76 -9.52 6.47 7.18
C ARG A 76 -9.85 7.74 7.97
N LYS A 77 -8.99 8.76 7.92
CA LYS A 77 -9.23 10.07 8.57
C LYS A 77 -10.51 10.72 8.03
N LYS A 78 -10.78 10.61 6.72
CA LYS A 78 -12.01 11.12 6.10
C LYS A 78 -13.26 10.38 6.57
N SER A 79 -13.18 9.05 6.72
CA SER A 79 -14.26 8.22 7.24
C SER A 79 -14.55 8.50 8.72
N LEU A 80 -13.51 8.66 9.54
CA LEU A 80 -13.62 9.06 10.95
C LEU A 80 -14.31 10.41 11.10
N LYS A 81 -13.92 11.41 10.29
CA LYS A 81 -14.58 12.73 10.29
C LYS A 81 -16.08 12.66 9.95
N ARG A 82 -16.53 11.61 9.27
CA ARG A 82 -17.94 11.36 8.91
C ARG A 82 -18.69 10.52 9.97
N GLY A 83 -18.04 10.16 11.09
CA GLY A 83 -18.66 9.38 12.17
C GLY A 83 -18.62 7.86 11.98
N PHE A 84 -17.96 7.35 10.95
CA PHE A 84 -17.85 5.90 10.73
C PHE A 84 -16.60 5.32 11.42
N SER A 85 -16.78 4.62 12.54
CA SER A 85 -15.69 3.89 13.19
C SER A 85 -15.47 2.53 12.53
N THR A 86 -14.58 2.45 11.54
CA THR A 86 -14.13 1.18 10.96
C THR A 86 -12.88 0.66 11.68
N ARG A 87 -12.60 -0.64 11.56
CA ARG A 87 -11.36 -1.25 12.07
C ARG A 87 -10.10 -0.58 11.50
N THR A 88 -8.95 -0.73 12.16
CA THR A 88 -7.65 -0.31 11.64
C THR A 88 -7.44 -0.83 10.23
N PRO A 89 -7.02 0.01 9.27
CA PRO A 89 -6.92 -0.41 7.89
C PRO A 89 -5.73 -1.35 7.68
N TYR A 90 -5.88 -2.34 6.81
CA TYR A 90 -4.83 -3.28 6.41
C TYR A 90 -5.01 -3.67 4.94
N SER A 91 -3.89 -3.87 4.24
CA SER A 91 -3.88 -4.36 2.86
C SER A 91 -4.00 -5.89 2.85
N VAL A 92 -5.19 -6.37 2.50
CA VAL A 92 -5.48 -7.81 2.36
C VAL A 92 -5.04 -8.33 1.00
N ARG A 93 -5.39 -7.59 -0.05
CA ARG A 93 -5.18 -8.03 -1.42
C ARG A 93 -3.74 -7.73 -1.84
N PRO A 94 -3.06 -8.67 -2.53
CA PRO A 94 -1.83 -8.37 -3.23
C PRO A 94 -2.13 -7.28 -4.27
N GLN A 95 -1.34 -6.22 -4.27
CA GLN A 95 -1.46 -5.10 -5.20
C GLN A 95 -0.07 -4.61 -5.54
N LEU A 96 0.11 -4.12 -6.76
CA LEU A 96 1.29 -3.35 -7.15
C LEU A 96 0.77 -2.05 -7.74
N VAL A 97 1.19 -0.92 -7.18
CA VAL A 97 0.85 0.39 -7.73
C VAL A 97 2.04 0.83 -8.58
N SER A 98 1.79 1.35 -9.78
CA SER A 98 2.88 1.93 -10.57
C SER A 98 3.46 3.12 -9.82
N CYS A 99 4.78 3.27 -9.92
CA CYS A 99 5.49 4.42 -9.38
C CYS A 99 5.24 5.65 -10.24
#